data_AF-A0A2K0TDE7-F1
#
_entry.id   AF-A0A2K0TDE7-F1
#
_cell.length_a   1.000
_cell.length_b   1.000
_cell.length_c   1.000
_cell.angle_alpha   90.00
_cell.angle_beta   90.00
_cell.angle_gamma   90.00
#
_symmetry.space_group_name_H-M   'P 1'
#
loop_
_entity.id
_entity.type
_entity.pdbx_description
1 polymer ?
#
loop_
_entity_poly.entity_id
_entity_poly.type
_entity_poly.pdbx_seq_one_letter_code
_entity_poly.pdbx_strand_id
1 'polypeptide(L)'
;MSSDMFSEVELPRSALHAVDFPYQFPSPPTPKDVGGLDDRQYFDASASSTATASSVSSNTVDIQDFKETHENSWFNYLSEISLSKLSVSVDQAFYSAPASAWMSMNVPGMINTAHDFERQIEQWQEALPRAISCFSQPPNLSAISEFQLAAWLRSANIKLRVYRPFLYLLAHAQDQVWSMNGSLRQLAERAVLLSLDPLFNIGLRHRHAGAWLRCRETTCRALIIICAERIGLLRSMELEQYAQESLKICIAHLRYWEAEAEDVRLARQALEMMI
;
A
#
# COMPACT_ATOMS: atom_id res chain seq x y z
N MET A 1 2.78 -12.63 5.55
CA MET A 1 2.17 -13.39 6.66
C MET A 1 2.65 -12.78 7.97
N SER A 2 1.72 -12.71 8.93
CA SER A 2 1.58 -11.70 9.97
C SER A 2 2.63 -11.71 11.09
N SER A 3 2.90 -10.51 11.61
CA SER A 3 3.74 -10.20 12.78
C SER A 3 3.20 -10.78 14.11
N ASP A 4 1.99 -11.33 14.12
CA ASP A 4 1.36 -11.86 15.33
C ASP A 4 1.95 -13.21 15.79
N MET A 5 2.70 -13.90 14.93
CA MET A 5 3.32 -15.19 15.27
C MET A 5 4.64 -15.05 16.05
N PHE A 6 5.20 -13.83 16.13
CA PHE A 6 6.52 -13.58 16.74
C PHE A 6 6.45 -13.16 18.21
N SER A 7 5.27 -12.94 18.78
CA SER A 7 5.12 -12.63 20.20
C SER A 7 5.22 -13.86 21.11
N GLU A 8 5.13 -15.08 20.56
CA GLU A 8 5.14 -16.33 21.33
C GLU A 8 6.49 -17.08 21.33
N VAL A 9 7.46 -16.67 20.50
CA VAL A 9 8.76 -17.33 20.41
C VAL A 9 9.87 -16.27 20.54
N GLU A 10 10.64 -16.34 21.63
CA GLU A 10 11.88 -15.57 21.79
C GLU A 10 12.95 -16.06 20.80
N LEU A 11 12.85 -15.60 19.55
CA LEU A 11 13.92 -15.79 18.57
C LEU A 11 14.94 -14.64 18.70
N PRO A 12 16.26 -14.94 18.67
CA PRO A 12 17.28 -13.92 18.69
C PRO A 12 17.09 -12.93 17.53
N ARG A 13 17.30 -11.63 17.80
CA ARG A 13 17.34 -10.61 16.74
C ARG A 13 18.43 -10.99 15.73
N SER A 14 18.04 -11.16 14.47
CA SER A 14 18.98 -11.55 13.41
C SER A 14 20.14 -10.54 13.29
N ALA A 15 21.36 -11.06 13.17
CA ALA A 15 22.60 -10.31 12.98
C ALA A 15 22.69 -9.60 11.60
N LEU A 16 21.65 -9.71 10.77
CA LEU A 16 21.50 -9.01 9.49
C LEU A 16 21.52 -7.48 9.61
N HIS A 17 21.36 -6.91 10.80
CA HIS A 17 21.47 -5.47 11.03
C HIS A 17 22.92 -4.94 11.01
N ALA A 18 23.92 -5.82 11.05
CA ALA A 18 25.35 -5.46 11.12
C ALA A 18 26.08 -5.54 9.78
N VAL A 19 25.36 -5.81 8.68
CA VAL A 19 25.95 -5.96 7.34
C VAL A 19 25.69 -4.69 6.54
N ASP A 20 26.74 -3.93 6.25
CA ASP A 20 26.69 -2.82 5.30
C ASP A 20 26.59 -3.38 3.87
N PHE A 21 25.44 -3.15 3.22
CA PHE A 21 25.23 -3.53 1.83
C PHE A 21 25.67 -2.39 0.90
N PRO A 22 26.61 -2.62 -0.04
CA PRO A 22 27.08 -1.60 -0.97
C PRO A 22 26.05 -1.22 -2.06
N TYR A 23 24.91 -1.93 -2.14
CA TYR A 23 23.83 -1.68 -3.08
C TYR A 23 22.49 -1.61 -2.33
N GLN A 24 21.66 -0.61 -2.65
CA GLN A 24 20.40 -0.33 -1.95
C GLN A 24 19.35 -1.46 -2.11
N PHE A 25 19.52 -2.31 -3.13
CA PHE A 25 18.70 -3.50 -3.36
C PHE A 25 19.56 -4.66 -3.88
N PRO A 26 19.46 -5.88 -3.33
CA PRO A 26 20.13 -7.04 -3.89
C PRO A 26 19.55 -7.38 -5.26
N SER A 27 20.41 -7.82 -6.19
CA SER A 27 19.94 -8.38 -7.48
C SER A 27 19.05 -9.60 -7.22
N PRO A 28 18.03 -9.85 -8.08
CA PRO A 28 17.23 -11.07 -7.97
C PRO A 28 18.15 -12.29 -7.93
N PRO A 29 17.88 -13.30 -7.09
CA PRO A 29 18.55 -14.58 -7.24
C PRO A 29 18.31 -15.02 -8.68
N THR A 30 19.38 -15.33 -9.40
CA THR A 30 19.24 -15.94 -10.72
C THR A 30 18.36 -17.16 -10.53
N PRO A 31 17.28 -17.37 -11.32
CA PRO A 31 16.60 -18.64 -11.29
C PRO A 31 17.68 -19.69 -11.58
N LYS A 32 18.14 -20.39 -10.53
CA LYS A 32 18.82 -21.64 -10.77
C LYS A 32 17.78 -22.45 -11.51
N ASP A 33 18.15 -22.94 -12.70
CA ASP A 33 17.36 -23.92 -13.44
C ASP A 33 16.68 -24.81 -12.42
N VAL A 34 15.35 -24.80 -12.41
CA VAL A 34 14.55 -25.66 -11.56
C VAL A 34 15.12 -27.06 -11.77
N GLY A 35 15.84 -27.57 -10.77
CA GLY A 35 16.74 -28.70 -10.94
C GLY A 35 16.01 -29.89 -11.53
N GLY A 36 16.36 -30.24 -12.76
CA GLY A 36 15.80 -31.38 -13.46
C GLY A 36 16.20 -31.51 -14.94
N LEU A 37 16.59 -30.43 -15.62
CA LEU A 37 17.03 -30.49 -17.02
C LEU A 37 18.27 -29.59 -17.22
N ASP A 38 19.43 -30.12 -16.86
CA ASP A 38 20.71 -29.57 -17.31
C ASP A 38 20.83 -29.80 -18.83
N ASP A 39 20.72 -28.73 -19.61
CA ASP A 39 20.76 -28.73 -21.08
C ASP A 39 22.20 -28.85 -21.65
N ARG A 40 23.12 -29.45 -20.88
CA ARG A 40 24.58 -29.40 -21.19
C ARG A 40 25.39 -30.68 -20.99
N GLN A 41 24.79 -31.86 -20.81
CA GLN A 41 25.56 -33.11 -20.68
C GLN A 41 25.22 -34.26 -21.65
N TYR A 42 24.59 -33.99 -22.79
CA TYR A 42 24.46 -34.97 -23.89
C TYR A 42 24.90 -34.40 -25.24
N PHE A 43 26.10 -33.82 -25.31
CA PHE A 43 26.83 -33.66 -26.56
C PHE A 43 28.12 -34.49 -26.50
N ASP A 44 27.97 -35.81 -26.54
CA ASP A 44 28.93 -36.68 -27.23
C ASP A 44 28.37 -38.11 -27.35
N ALA A 45 27.74 -38.39 -28.51
CA ALA A 45 27.90 -39.64 -29.27
C ALA A 45 26.86 -39.70 -30.41
N SER A 46 27.32 -39.41 -31.62
CA SER A 46 26.90 -39.95 -32.93
C SER A 46 25.48 -40.54 -33.10
N ALA A 47 24.66 -39.90 -33.94
CA ALA A 47 24.38 -40.33 -35.31
C ALA A 47 23.04 -39.77 -35.84
N SER A 48 23.12 -39.16 -37.02
CA SER A 48 22.08 -38.84 -38.02
C SER A 48 20.61 -39.21 -37.74
N SER A 49 19.70 -38.25 -37.89
CA SER A 49 18.77 -38.16 -39.06
C SER A 49 17.63 -37.14 -38.88
N THR A 50 17.50 -36.26 -39.88
CA THR A 50 16.27 -35.68 -40.47
C THR A 50 15.18 -35.03 -39.59
N ALA A 51 15.17 -33.69 -39.65
CA ALA A 51 14.05 -32.81 -39.99
C ALA A 51 12.65 -33.05 -39.37
N THR A 52 12.34 -32.25 -38.35
CA THR A 52 11.04 -31.59 -38.16
C THR A 52 11.29 -30.24 -37.47
N ALA A 53 11.39 -29.18 -38.26
CA ALA A 53 11.48 -27.81 -37.76
C ALA A 53 10.08 -27.18 -37.78
N SER A 54 9.38 -27.18 -36.64
CA SER A 54 8.16 -26.38 -36.40
C SER A 54 7.76 -26.39 -34.91
N SER A 55 8.58 -25.86 -33.98
CA SER A 55 8.13 -25.54 -32.60
C SER A 55 9.12 -24.72 -31.75
N VAL A 56 10.01 -23.91 -32.33
CA VAL A 56 11.05 -23.20 -31.55
C VAL A 56 10.58 -21.81 -31.05
N SER A 57 9.39 -21.35 -31.47
CA SER A 57 8.92 -19.99 -31.20
C SER A 57 8.12 -19.81 -29.89
N SER A 58 7.61 -20.88 -29.28
CA SER A 58 6.87 -20.77 -28.00
C SER A 58 7.79 -20.70 -26.79
N ASN A 59 8.82 -21.55 -26.74
CA ASN A 59 9.67 -21.69 -25.56
C ASN A 59 10.47 -20.42 -25.24
N THR A 60 10.89 -19.64 -26.23
CA THR A 60 11.67 -18.41 -25.99
C THR A 60 10.83 -17.25 -25.45
N VAL A 61 9.55 -17.19 -25.82
CA VAL A 61 8.60 -16.19 -25.33
C VAL A 61 8.23 -16.50 -23.88
N ASP A 62 7.95 -17.77 -23.57
CA ASP A 62 7.59 -18.21 -22.21
C ASP A 62 8.73 -18.04 -21.19
N ILE A 63 9.99 -18.28 -21.60
CA ILE A 63 11.17 -18.08 -20.73
C ILE A 63 11.42 -16.59 -20.45
N GLN A 64 11.22 -15.73 -21.45
CA GLN A 64 11.42 -14.29 -21.29
C GLN A 64 10.34 -13.67 -20.39
N ASP A 65 9.08 -14.08 -20.55
CA ASP A 65 7.94 -13.67 -19.73
C ASP A 65 8.10 -14.13 -18.26
N PHE A 66 8.59 -15.36 -18.05
CA PHE A 66 8.90 -15.86 -16.72
C PHE A 66 10.02 -15.05 -16.03
N LYS A 67 11.09 -14.71 -16.76
CA LYS A 67 12.20 -13.93 -16.21
C LYS A 67 11.77 -12.54 -15.79
N GLU A 68 10.97 -11.86 -16.62
CA GLU A 68 10.41 -10.54 -16.32
C GLU A 68 9.47 -10.61 -15.10
N THR A 69 8.58 -11.61 -15.06
CA THR A 69 7.69 -11.83 -13.92
C THR A 69 8.45 -12.10 -12.62
N HIS A 70 9.52 -12.89 -12.67
CA HIS A 70 10.38 -13.18 -11.53
C HIS A 70 11.12 -11.93 -11.03
N GLU A 71 11.67 -11.14 -11.95
CA GLU A 71 12.33 -9.87 -11.64
C GLU A 71 11.35 -8.86 -11.00
N ASN A 72 10.15 -8.72 -11.56
CA ASN A 72 9.10 -7.86 -11.02
C ASN A 72 8.64 -8.31 -9.62
N SER A 73 8.50 -9.62 -9.43
CA SER A 73 8.18 -10.21 -8.12
C SER A 73 9.26 -9.93 -7.09
N TRP A 74 10.54 -10.00 -7.48
CA TRP A 74 11.66 -9.67 -6.63
C TRP A 74 11.69 -8.19 -6.22
N PHE A 75 11.53 -7.28 -7.19
CA PHE A 75 11.44 -5.85 -6.90
C PHE A 75 10.26 -5.53 -5.99
N ASN A 76 9.10 -6.13 -6.26
CA ASN A 76 7.92 -5.96 -5.42
C ASN A 76 8.17 -6.44 -3.99
N TYR A 77 8.83 -7.60 -3.82
CA TYR A 77 9.17 -8.12 -2.49
C TYR A 77 10.09 -7.18 -1.69
N LEU A 78 11.15 -6.67 -2.32
CA LEU A 78 12.06 -5.72 -1.67
C LEU A 78 11.37 -4.39 -1.32
N SER A 79 10.51 -3.95 -2.23
CA SER A 79 9.68 -2.76 -2.04
C SER A 79 8.76 -2.90 -0.83
N GLU A 80 8.09 -4.05 -0.68
CA GLU A 80 7.23 -4.36 0.47
C GLU A 80 8.01 -4.41 1.79
N ILE A 81 9.25 -4.92 1.82
CA ILE A 81 10.09 -4.90 3.03
C ILE A 81 10.36 -3.45 3.46
N SER A 82 10.75 -2.59 2.52
CA SER A 82 11.03 -1.17 2.79
C SER A 82 9.80 -0.45 3.35
N LEU A 83 8.64 -0.62 2.72
CA LEU A 83 7.38 -0.06 3.20
C LEU A 83 6.91 -0.66 4.52
N SER A 84 7.22 -1.93 4.79
CA SER A 84 6.88 -2.57 6.07
C SER A 84 7.68 -1.96 7.23
N LYS A 85 8.96 -1.67 7.04
CA LYS A 85 9.77 -0.95 8.04
C LYS A 85 9.20 0.44 8.30
N LEU A 86 8.89 1.18 7.23
CA LEU A 86 8.32 2.52 7.34
C LEU A 86 6.95 2.52 8.03
N SER A 87 6.10 1.54 7.71
CA SER A 87 4.84 1.30 8.39
C SER A 87 5.04 1.12 9.89
N VAL A 88 5.99 0.28 10.31
CA VAL A 88 6.28 0.05 11.73
C VAL A 88 6.76 1.33 12.41
N SER A 89 7.59 2.13 11.74
CA SER A 89 8.02 3.43 12.29
C SER A 89 6.86 4.41 12.45
N VAL A 90 5.90 4.45 11.52
CA VAL A 90 4.66 5.24 11.65
C VAL A 90 3.82 4.74 12.82
N ASP A 91 3.67 3.43 12.95
CA ASP A 91 2.91 2.81 14.03
C ASP A 91 3.56 3.12 15.40
N GLN A 92 4.89 3.09 15.50
CA GLN A 92 5.62 3.47 16.70
C GLN A 92 5.46 4.96 17.05
N ALA A 93 5.54 5.85 16.05
CA ALA A 93 5.46 7.29 16.25
C ALA A 93 4.06 7.76 16.66
N PHE A 94 3.01 7.21 16.06
CA PHE A 94 1.64 7.72 16.24
C PHE A 94 0.67 6.71 16.85
N TYR A 95 0.91 5.40 16.77
CA TYR A 95 -0.09 4.38 17.13
C TYR A 95 0.33 3.47 18.29
N SER A 96 1.42 3.79 18.99
CA SER A 96 1.84 3.10 20.22
C SER A 96 0.87 3.28 21.39
N ALA A 97 -0.02 4.26 21.31
CA ALA A 97 -1.02 4.59 22.33
C ALA A 97 -2.40 4.82 21.68
N PRO A 98 -3.50 4.81 22.46
CA PRO A 98 -4.83 5.09 21.95
C PRO A 98 -4.92 6.46 21.26
N ALA A 99 -5.86 6.63 20.31
CA ALA A 99 -6.02 7.86 19.53
C ALA A 99 -6.20 9.14 20.38
N SER A 100 -6.77 9.03 21.58
CA SER A 100 -6.89 10.15 22.52
C SER A 100 -5.54 10.71 22.97
N ALA A 101 -4.46 9.92 22.91
CA ALA A 101 -3.11 10.36 23.25
C ALA A 101 -2.59 11.45 22.30
N TRP A 102 -3.06 11.49 21.05
CA TRP A 102 -2.67 12.52 20.07
C TRP A 102 -2.93 13.93 20.59
N MET A 103 -4.01 14.15 21.34
CA MET A 103 -4.35 15.46 21.93
C MET A 103 -3.29 15.97 22.92
N SER A 104 -2.50 15.07 23.50
CA SER A 104 -1.45 15.39 24.47
C SER A 104 -0.05 15.47 23.86
N MET A 105 0.10 15.11 22.57
CA MET A 105 1.38 15.12 21.88
C MET A 105 1.79 16.55 21.47
N ASN A 106 3.09 16.76 21.32
CA ASN A 106 3.64 18.01 20.81
C ASN A 106 3.31 18.18 19.31
N VAL A 107 2.29 18.98 19.00
CA VAL A 107 1.78 19.20 17.63
C VAL A 107 2.87 19.63 16.63
N PRO A 108 3.69 20.67 16.89
CA PRO A 108 4.85 20.97 16.04
C PRO A 108 5.79 19.78 15.79
N GLY A 109 6.05 18.97 16.82
CA GLY A 109 6.84 17.75 16.70
C GLY A 109 6.18 16.72 15.78
N MET A 110 4.87 16.50 15.94
CA MET A 110 4.09 15.61 15.07
C MET A 110 4.15 16.05 13.61
N ILE A 111 3.99 17.36 13.34
CA ILE A 111 4.05 17.93 11.98
C ILE A 111 5.42 17.64 11.35
N ASN A 112 6.51 17.88 12.07
CA ASN A 112 7.85 17.58 11.58
C ASN A 112 8.02 16.08 11.29
N THR A 113 7.61 15.22 12.22
CA THR A 113 7.65 13.76 12.03
C THR A 113 6.83 13.31 10.81
N ALA A 114 5.67 13.92 10.57
CA ALA A 114 4.85 13.61 9.40
C ALA A 114 5.54 14.02 8.09
N HIS A 115 6.18 15.19 8.04
CA HIS A 115 6.98 15.61 6.88
C HIS A 115 8.19 14.71 6.64
N ASP A 116 8.83 14.22 7.70
CA ASP A 116 9.94 13.27 7.56
C ASP A 116 9.48 11.93 6.99
N PHE A 117 8.31 11.44 7.39
CA PHE A 117 7.73 10.24 6.79
C PHE A 117 7.31 10.48 5.34
N GLU A 118 6.70 11.61 5.03
CA GLU A 118 6.34 11.96 3.65
C GLU A 118 7.55 11.96 2.73
N ARG A 119 8.64 12.61 3.14
CA ARG A 119 9.90 12.65 2.40
C ARG A 119 10.49 11.25 2.20
N GLN A 120 10.44 10.39 3.21
CA GLN A 120 10.91 9.00 3.08
C GLN A 120 10.07 8.20 2.09
N ILE A 121 8.74 8.40 2.07
CA ILE A 121 7.86 7.73 1.10
C ILE A 121 8.16 8.24 -0.32
N GLU A 122 8.36 9.54 -0.49
CA GLU A 122 8.69 10.14 -1.79
C GLU A 122 10.04 9.63 -2.31
N GLN A 123 11.07 9.62 -1.47
CA GLN A 123 12.38 9.05 -1.82
C GLN A 123 12.28 7.56 -2.17
N TRP A 124 11.46 6.80 -1.45
CA TRP A 124 11.19 5.40 -1.80
C TRP A 124 10.50 5.29 -3.16
N GLN A 125 9.51 6.13 -3.47
CA GLN A 125 8.80 6.15 -4.76
C GLN A 125 9.76 6.46 -5.92
N GLU A 126 10.66 7.42 -5.74
CA GLU A 126 11.68 7.80 -6.73
C GLU A 126 12.71 6.70 -6.99
N ALA A 127 13.01 5.88 -5.97
CA ALA A 127 13.95 4.78 -6.06
C ALA A 127 13.35 3.50 -6.70
N LEU A 128 12.05 3.48 -7.00
CA LEU A 128 11.41 2.28 -7.56
C LEU A 128 11.82 2.03 -9.02
N PRO A 129 12.07 0.76 -9.39
CA PRO A 129 12.19 0.36 -10.79
C PRO A 129 10.92 0.69 -11.57
N ARG A 130 11.05 1.05 -12.86
CA ARG A 130 9.93 1.42 -13.75
C ARG A 130 8.80 0.38 -13.78
N ALA A 131 9.12 -0.90 -13.65
CA ALA A 131 8.14 -1.98 -13.69
C ALA A 131 7.14 -1.93 -12.51
N ILE A 132 7.55 -1.37 -11.37
CA ILE A 132 6.74 -1.27 -10.14
C ILE A 132 6.58 0.18 -9.66
N SER A 133 7.02 1.16 -10.45
CA SER A 133 7.06 2.56 -10.05
C SER A 133 5.66 3.12 -9.79
N CYS A 134 5.54 3.96 -8.75
CA CYS A 134 4.32 4.73 -8.53
C CYS A 134 4.20 5.85 -9.57
N PHE A 135 2.97 6.16 -9.99
CA PHE A 135 2.72 7.19 -10.99
C PHE A 135 2.76 8.59 -10.39
N SER A 136 3.42 9.55 -11.05
CA SER A 136 3.39 10.97 -10.68
C SER A 136 2.12 11.68 -11.18
N GLN A 137 1.52 11.18 -12.26
CA GLN A 137 0.21 11.56 -12.78
C GLN A 137 -0.56 10.26 -13.05
N PRO A 138 -1.86 10.16 -12.71
CA PRO A 138 -2.61 8.95 -12.95
C PRO A 138 -2.61 8.67 -14.46
N PRO A 139 -2.00 7.57 -14.93
CA PRO A 139 -2.14 7.16 -16.31
C PRO A 139 -3.61 6.78 -16.56
N ASN A 140 -3.96 6.53 -17.82
CA ASN A 140 -5.21 5.85 -18.11
C ASN A 140 -5.34 4.63 -17.17
N LEU A 141 -6.45 4.52 -16.42
CA LEU A 141 -6.66 3.46 -15.43
C LEU A 141 -6.48 2.07 -16.03
N SER A 142 -6.70 1.91 -17.35
CA SER A 142 -6.50 0.66 -18.09
C SER A 142 -5.03 0.30 -18.36
N ALA A 143 -4.08 1.20 -18.11
CA ALA A 143 -2.65 1.00 -18.35
C ALA A 143 -1.85 0.73 -17.07
N ILE A 144 -2.51 0.69 -15.91
CA ILE A 144 -1.89 0.46 -14.60
C ILE A 144 -1.65 -1.04 -14.43
N SER A 145 -0.38 -1.43 -14.26
CA SER A 145 -0.06 -2.83 -13.91
C SER A 145 -0.45 -3.14 -12.46
N GLU A 146 -0.70 -4.42 -12.16
CA GLU A 146 -1.01 -4.87 -10.80
C GLU A 146 0.12 -4.52 -9.81
N PHE A 147 1.38 -4.65 -10.22
CA PHE A 147 2.52 -4.31 -9.38
C PHE A 147 2.60 -2.81 -9.06
N GLN A 148 2.33 -1.94 -10.05
CA GLN A 148 2.32 -0.49 -9.84
C GLN A 148 1.15 -0.09 -8.93
N LEU A 149 -0.03 -0.70 -9.12
CA LEU A 149 -1.17 -0.47 -8.24
C LEU A 149 -0.88 -0.93 -6.81
N ALA A 150 -0.30 -2.12 -6.63
CA ALA A 150 0.04 -2.66 -5.32
C ALA A 150 1.00 -1.74 -4.55
N ALA A 151 2.11 -1.33 -5.20
CA ALA A 151 3.07 -0.40 -4.62
C ALA A 151 2.42 0.95 -4.27
N TRP A 152 1.59 1.48 -5.17
CA TRP A 152 0.85 2.72 -4.92
C TRP A 152 -0.09 2.57 -3.71
N LEU A 153 -0.94 1.55 -3.68
CA LEU A 153 -1.90 1.31 -2.60
C LEU A 153 -1.19 1.16 -1.26
N ARG A 154 -0.08 0.43 -1.23
CA ARG A 154 0.69 0.24 -0.01
C ARG A 154 1.24 1.56 0.53
N SER A 155 1.84 2.37 -0.34
CA SER A 155 2.37 3.69 0.03
C SER A 155 1.26 4.67 0.45
N ALA A 156 0.12 4.67 -0.26
CA ALA A 156 -1.03 5.49 0.06
C ALA A 156 -1.64 5.13 1.43
N ASN A 157 -1.75 3.84 1.76
CA ASN A 157 -2.21 3.40 3.07
C ASN A 157 -1.28 3.80 4.22
N ILE A 158 0.04 3.86 3.98
CA ILE A 158 0.99 4.40 4.97
C ILE A 158 0.80 5.92 5.11
N LYS A 159 0.71 6.66 4.00
CA LYS A 159 0.42 8.11 4.01
C LYS A 159 -0.88 8.42 4.77
N LEU A 160 -1.96 7.67 4.55
CA LEU A 160 -3.21 7.83 5.31
C LEU A 160 -3.00 7.68 6.82
N ARG A 161 -2.18 6.71 7.25
CA ARG A 161 -1.84 6.57 8.68
C ARG A 161 -0.98 7.70 9.21
N VAL A 162 -0.10 8.29 8.39
CA VAL A 162 0.65 9.48 8.76
C VAL A 162 -0.27 10.69 8.96
N TYR A 163 -1.26 10.89 8.08
CA TYR A 163 -2.10 12.09 8.09
C TYR A 163 -3.31 12.02 9.02
N ARG A 164 -3.83 10.82 9.30
CA ARG A 164 -5.03 10.61 10.12
C ARG A 164 -4.99 11.27 11.52
N PRO A 165 -3.87 11.29 12.27
CA PRO A 165 -3.80 11.99 13.56
C PRO A 165 -4.16 13.47 13.45
N PHE A 166 -3.78 14.15 12.37
CA PHE A 166 -4.05 15.58 12.18
C PHE A 166 -5.54 15.86 11.92
N LEU A 167 -6.22 14.99 11.18
CA LEU A 167 -7.67 15.06 11.03
C LEU A 167 -8.39 14.85 12.36
N TYR A 168 -7.92 13.88 13.16
CA TYR A 168 -8.46 13.65 14.50
C TYR A 168 -8.28 14.88 15.40
N LEU A 169 -7.08 15.46 15.42
CA LEU A 169 -6.80 16.69 16.17
C LEU A 169 -7.74 17.80 15.73
N LEU A 170 -7.86 18.05 14.42
CA LEU A 170 -8.74 19.08 13.88
C LEU A 170 -10.21 18.87 14.30
N ALA A 171 -10.68 17.62 14.33
CA ALA A 171 -12.04 17.29 14.74
C ALA A 171 -12.32 17.52 16.23
N HIS A 172 -11.28 17.52 17.07
CA HIS A 172 -11.38 17.71 18.52
C HIS A 172 -10.84 19.07 18.98
N ALA A 173 -10.59 20.00 18.05
CA ALA A 173 -9.83 21.22 18.30
C ALA A 173 -10.62 22.35 18.99
N GLN A 174 -11.78 22.07 19.60
CA GLN A 174 -12.62 23.10 20.22
C GLN A 174 -11.80 23.94 21.22
N ASP A 175 -11.69 25.24 20.94
CA ASP A 175 -10.97 26.28 21.69
C ASP A 175 -9.44 26.13 21.84
N GLN A 176 -8.80 25.28 21.03
CA GLN A 176 -7.35 25.06 21.11
C GLN A 176 -6.55 26.03 20.23
N VAL A 177 -5.45 26.60 20.75
CA VAL A 177 -4.59 27.56 20.01
C VAL A 177 -4.01 26.96 18.73
N TRP A 178 -3.71 25.66 18.72
CA TRP A 178 -3.17 24.96 17.54
C TRP A 178 -4.23 24.68 16.46
N SER A 179 -5.52 24.88 16.73
CA SER A 179 -6.60 24.73 15.74
C SER A 179 -6.46 25.69 14.55
N MET A 180 -5.81 26.83 14.78
CA MET A 180 -5.53 27.86 13.76
C MET A 180 -4.24 27.58 12.98
N ASN A 181 -3.54 26.48 13.25
CA ASN A 181 -2.30 26.14 12.57
C ASN A 181 -2.58 25.66 11.13
N GLY A 182 -2.17 26.45 10.14
CA GLY A 182 -2.33 26.14 8.73
C GLY A 182 -1.68 24.82 8.29
N SER A 183 -0.53 24.45 8.87
CA SER A 183 0.15 23.19 8.54
C SER A 183 -0.59 21.96 9.05
N LEU A 184 -1.20 22.04 10.25
CA LEU A 184 -2.06 20.97 10.76
C LEU A 184 -3.26 20.75 9.84
N ARG A 185 -3.90 21.85 9.43
CA ARG A 185 -5.02 21.82 8.48
C ARG A 185 -4.60 21.19 7.15
N GLN A 186 -3.48 21.60 6.56
CA GLN A 186 -2.97 21.04 5.30
C GLN A 186 -2.74 19.52 5.39
N LEU A 187 -2.19 19.03 6.50
CA LEU A 187 -2.00 17.58 6.70
C LEU A 187 -3.34 16.85 6.85
N ALA A 188 -4.34 17.44 7.52
CA ALA A 188 -5.69 16.89 7.58
C ALA A 188 -6.35 16.85 6.19
N GLU A 189 -6.21 17.91 5.39
CA GLU A 189 -6.70 17.98 4.01
C GLU A 189 -6.06 16.90 3.13
N ARG A 190 -4.77 16.59 3.32
CA ARG A 190 -4.11 15.48 2.61
C ARG A 190 -4.71 14.11 2.94
N ALA A 191 -5.14 13.86 4.18
CA ALA A 191 -5.85 12.63 4.54
C ALA A 191 -7.17 12.49 3.74
N VAL A 192 -7.88 13.60 3.57
CA VAL A 192 -9.14 13.67 2.83
C VAL A 192 -8.90 13.43 1.34
N LEU A 193 -7.99 14.19 0.72
CA LEU A 193 -7.67 14.06 -0.70
C LEU A 193 -7.26 12.63 -1.05
N LEU A 194 -6.39 12.03 -0.24
CA LEU A 194 -5.95 10.66 -0.47
C LEU A 194 -7.09 9.64 -0.27
N SER A 195 -8.00 9.88 0.68
CA SER A 195 -9.19 9.04 0.85
C SER A 195 -10.16 9.12 -0.33
N LEU A 196 -10.14 10.21 -1.10
CA LEU A 196 -10.95 10.43 -2.29
C LEU A 196 -10.27 9.96 -3.59
N ASP A 197 -9.04 9.45 -3.51
CA ASP A 197 -8.31 9.01 -4.70
C ASP A 197 -8.99 7.79 -5.37
N PRO A 198 -9.29 7.86 -6.68
CA PRO A 198 -10.01 6.81 -7.40
C PRO A 198 -9.19 5.51 -7.56
N LEU A 199 -7.87 5.53 -7.40
CA LEU A 199 -7.03 4.33 -7.50
C LEU A 199 -7.36 3.31 -6.42
N PHE A 200 -7.85 3.76 -5.26
CA PHE A 200 -8.36 2.84 -4.26
C PHE A 200 -9.59 2.05 -4.74
N ASN A 201 -10.30 2.51 -5.77
CA ASN A 201 -11.51 1.87 -6.27
C ASN A 201 -11.23 0.81 -7.35
N ILE A 202 -9.97 0.64 -7.75
CA ILE A 202 -9.56 -0.43 -8.66
C ILE A 202 -9.58 -1.76 -7.91
N GLY A 203 -10.10 -2.80 -8.57
CA GLY A 203 -9.99 -4.16 -8.08
C GLY A 203 -10.96 -4.52 -6.95
N LEU A 204 -11.89 -3.65 -6.55
CA LEU A 204 -12.70 -3.82 -5.33
C LEU A 204 -13.53 -5.11 -5.27
N ARG A 205 -13.89 -5.71 -6.42
CA ARG A 205 -14.66 -6.96 -6.47
C ARG A 205 -13.80 -8.21 -6.73
N HIS A 206 -12.49 -8.03 -6.94
CA HIS A 206 -11.60 -9.13 -7.24
C HIS A 206 -11.28 -9.89 -5.96
N ARG A 207 -11.42 -11.22 -6.01
CA ARG A 207 -11.04 -12.08 -4.91
C ARG A 207 -9.53 -12.32 -4.95
N HIS A 208 -8.83 -11.89 -3.90
CA HIS A 208 -7.41 -12.17 -3.68
C HIS A 208 -7.12 -12.20 -2.17
N ALA A 209 -5.93 -12.63 -1.76
CA ALA A 209 -5.56 -12.78 -0.36
C ALA A 209 -5.67 -11.50 0.49
N GLY A 210 -5.72 -10.32 -0.17
CA GLY A 210 -5.86 -9.02 0.47
C GLY A 210 -7.29 -8.49 0.54
N ALA A 211 -8.29 -9.17 -0.04
CA ALA A 211 -9.65 -8.63 -0.19
C ALA A 211 -10.30 -8.22 1.16
N TRP A 212 -10.07 -8.99 2.22
CA TRP A 212 -10.53 -8.63 3.56
C TRP A 212 -9.86 -7.35 4.09
N LEU A 213 -8.56 -7.19 3.88
CA LEU A 213 -7.84 -5.97 4.26
C LEU A 213 -8.36 -4.76 3.48
N ARG A 214 -8.67 -4.94 2.18
CA ARG A 214 -9.26 -3.88 1.33
C ARG A 214 -10.61 -3.39 1.85
N CYS A 215 -11.43 -4.28 2.44
CA CYS A 215 -12.68 -3.88 3.10
C CYS A 215 -12.42 -3.01 4.33
N ARG A 216 -11.41 -3.35 5.14
CA ARG A 216 -11.01 -2.53 6.29
C ARG A 216 -10.46 -1.17 5.87
N GLU A 217 -9.62 -1.12 4.83
CA GLU A 217 -9.12 0.12 4.24
C GLU A 217 -10.27 1.00 3.73
N THR A 218 -11.25 0.41 3.05
CA THR A 218 -12.45 1.11 2.58
C THR A 218 -13.25 1.69 3.74
N THR A 219 -13.42 0.94 4.82
CA THR A 219 -14.09 1.41 6.04
C THR A 219 -13.36 2.61 6.64
N CYS A 220 -12.03 2.53 6.76
CA CYS A 220 -11.21 3.64 7.26
C CYS A 220 -11.34 4.89 6.39
N ARG A 221 -11.30 4.75 5.06
CA ARG A 221 -11.50 5.87 4.11
C ARG A 221 -12.87 6.52 4.28
N ALA A 222 -13.93 5.71 4.37
CA ALA A 222 -15.28 6.20 4.61
C ALA A 222 -15.39 7.00 5.91
N LEU A 223 -14.79 6.51 7.01
CA LEU A 223 -14.74 7.23 8.29
C LEU A 223 -13.99 8.56 8.19
N ILE A 224 -12.88 8.62 7.43
CA ILE A 224 -12.14 9.86 7.17
C ILE A 224 -13.04 10.87 6.44
N ILE A 225 -13.75 10.44 5.40
CA ILE A 225 -14.66 11.29 4.62
C ILE A 225 -15.79 11.83 5.51
N ILE A 226 -16.46 10.96 6.26
CA ILE A 226 -17.54 11.35 7.20
C ILE A 226 -17.02 12.32 8.27
N CYS A 227 -15.84 12.07 8.82
CA CYS A 227 -15.22 12.97 9.79
C CYS A 227 -14.97 14.35 9.18
N ALA A 228 -14.41 14.40 7.97
CA ALA A 228 -14.13 15.65 7.26
C ALA A 228 -15.41 16.43 6.91
N GLU A 229 -16.50 15.73 6.62
CA GLU A 229 -17.83 16.34 6.42
C GLU A 229 -18.33 17.00 7.71
N ARG A 230 -18.30 16.26 8.83
CA ARG A 230 -18.83 16.73 10.13
C ARG A 230 -18.12 17.98 10.66
N ILE A 231 -16.83 18.11 10.36
CA ILE A 231 -16.03 19.27 10.80
C ILE A 231 -16.04 20.41 9.77
N GLY A 232 -16.80 20.27 8.67
CA GLY A 232 -16.92 21.27 7.61
C GLY A 232 -15.70 21.39 6.70
N LEU A 233 -14.74 20.47 6.78
CA LEU A 233 -13.51 20.51 5.98
C LEU A 233 -13.80 20.30 4.50
N LEU A 234 -14.68 19.34 4.16
CA LEU A 234 -15.08 19.11 2.76
C LEU A 234 -15.67 20.36 2.09
N ARG A 235 -16.50 21.11 2.83
CA ARG A 235 -17.08 22.37 2.35
C ARG A 235 -16.02 23.43 2.10
N SER A 236 -15.04 23.52 2.98
CA SER A 236 -13.95 24.48 2.79
C SER A 236 -13.03 24.14 1.61
N MET A 237 -13.05 22.88 1.17
CA MET A 237 -12.27 22.38 0.04
C MET A 237 -13.10 22.28 -1.26
N GLU A 238 -14.42 22.54 -1.20
CA GLU A 238 -15.36 22.41 -2.32
C GLU A 238 -15.42 20.97 -2.90
N LEU A 239 -15.40 19.95 -2.03
CA LEU A 239 -15.34 18.53 -2.41
C LEU A 239 -16.58 17.71 -2.03
N GLU A 240 -17.67 18.33 -1.58
CA GLU A 240 -18.82 17.62 -1.02
C GLU A 240 -19.44 16.61 -2.00
N GLN A 241 -19.66 17.03 -3.26
CA GLN A 241 -20.26 16.14 -4.25
C GLN A 241 -19.36 14.92 -4.53
N TYR A 242 -18.06 15.16 -4.72
CA TYR A 242 -17.10 14.09 -5.00
C TYR A 242 -16.93 13.13 -3.81
N ALA A 243 -17.02 13.66 -2.59
CA ALA A 243 -17.03 12.87 -1.36
C ALA A 243 -18.27 11.98 -1.24
N GLN A 244 -19.45 12.49 -1.57
CA GLN A 244 -20.68 11.69 -1.58
C GLN A 244 -20.61 10.54 -2.60
N GLU A 245 -20.06 10.79 -3.79
CA GLU A 245 -19.84 9.75 -4.80
C GLU A 245 -18.86 8.68 -4.30
N SER A 246 -17.73 9.11 -3.71
CA SER A 246 -16.72 8.22 -3.14
C SER A 246 -17.29 7.37 -1.99
N LEU A 247 -18.14 7.95 -1.15
CA LEU A 247 -18.78 7.25 -0.04
C LEU A 247 -19.78 6.19 -0.52
N LYS A 248 -20.56 6.49 -1.58
CA LYS A 248 -21.42 5.49 -2.24
C LYS A 248 -20.62 4.30 -2.75
N ILE A 249 -19.44 4.54 -3.35
CA ILE A 249 -18.54 3.47 -3.81
C ILE A 249 -18.06 2.63 -2.63
N CYS A 250 -17.66 3.28 -1.52
CA CYS A 250 -17.24 2.56 -0.31
C CYS A 250 -18.35 1.66 0.25
N ILE A 251 -19.58 2.17 0.38
CA ILE A 251 -20.72 1.39 0.86
C ILE A 251 -21.04 0.23 -0.10
N ALA A 252 -21.04 0.47 -1.41
CA ALA A 252 -21.29 -0.56 -2.41
C ALA A 252 -20.23 -1.68 -2.37
N HIS A 253 -18.96 -1.33 -2.12
CA HIS A 253 -17.89 -2.30 -1.96
C HIS A 253 -18.08 -3.17 -0.71
N LEU A 254 -18.35 -2.57 0.45
CA LEU A 254 -18.61 -3.35 1.67
C LEU A 254 -19.85 -4.23 1.53
N ARG A 255 -20.91 -3.72 0.88
CA ARG A 255 -22.13 -4.50 0.61
C ARG A 255 -21.86 -5.72 -0.28
N TYR A 256 -20.93 -5.62 -1.22
CA TYR A 256 -20.56 -6.76 -2.06
C TYR A 256 -19.93 -7.91 -1.26
N TRP A 257 -19.09 -7.60 -0.27
CA TRP A 257 -18.37 -8.60 0.53
C TRP A 257 -19.08 -9.00 1.84
N GLU A 258 -20.18 -8.34 2.21
CA GLU A 258 -20.82 -8.53 3.53
C GLU A 258 -21.34 -9.94 3.80
N ALA A 259 -21.66 -10.70 2.75
CA ALA A 259 -22.13 -12.08 2.89
C ALA A 259 -21.00 -13.05 3.29
N GLU A 260 -19.75 -12.66 3.08
CA GLU A 260 -18.58 -13.51 3.33
C GLU A 260 -17.92 -13.23 4.68
N ALA A 261 -18.20 -12.05 5.26
CA ALA A 261 -17.52 -11.57 6.46
C ALA A 261 -18.47 -10.69 7.28
N GLU A 262 -18.83 -11.16 8.47
CA GLU A 262 -19.79 -10.51 9.36
C GLU A 262 -19.28 -9.14 9.86
N ASP A 263 -17.97 -8.99 10.08
CA ASP A 263 -17.35 -7.71 10.45
C ASP A 263 -17.49 -6.66 9.34
N VAL A 264 -17.43 -7.06 8.07
CA VAL A 264 -17.68 -6.18 6.90
C VAL A 264 -19.12 -5.69 6.90
N ARG A 265 -20.09 -6.56 7.21
CA ARG A 265 -21.50 -6.20 7.33
C ARG A 265 -21.72 -5.18 8.45
N LEU A 266 -21.14 -5.42 9.62
CA LEU A 266 -21.23 -4.51 10.78
C LEU A 266 -20.58 -3.15 10.47
N ALA A 267 -19.41 -3.14 9.83
CA ALA A 267 -18.75 -1.92 9.40
C ALA A 267 -19.61 -1.09 8.44
N ARG A 268 -20.24 -1.74 7.44
CA ARG A 268 -21.16 -1.06 6.52
C ARG A 268 -22.36 -0.45 7.27
N GLN A 269 -23.00 -1.21 8.15
CA GLN A 269 -24.15 -0.73 8.92
C GLN A 269 -23.78 0.46 9.81
N ALA A 270 -22.61 0.42 10.45
CA ALA A 270 -22.09 1.52 11.25
C ALA A 270 -21.89 2.79 10.41
N LEU A 271 -21.34 2.66 9.19
CA LEU A 271 -21.16 3.78 8.28
C LEU A 271 -22.49 4.37 7.82
N GLU A 272 -23.47 3.53 7.44
CA GLU A 272 -24.80 3.99 7.01
C GLU A 272 -25.56 4.73 8.12
N MET A 273 -25.33 4.41 9.40
CA MET A 273 -25.92 5.15 10.52
C MET A 273 -25.27 6.53 10.76
N MET A 274 -24.08 6.77 10.19
CA MET A 274 -23.33 8.01 10.40
C MET A 274 -23.50 9.05 9.29
N ILE A 275 -24.04 8.63 8.14
CA ILE A 275 -24.37 9.44 6.96
C ILE A 275 -25.78 10.01 7.12
#